data_AF-A0A2G9MUZ7-F1
#
_entry.id   AF-A0A2G9MUZ7-F1
#
_cell.length_a   1.000
_cell.length_b   1.000
_cell.length_c   1.000
_cell.angle_alpha   90.00
_cell.angle_beta   90.00
_cell.angle_gamma   90.00
#
_symmetry.space_group_name_H-M   'P 1'
#
loop_
_entity.id
_entity.type
_entity.pdbx_description
1 polymer ?
#
loop_
_entity_poly.entity_id
_entity_poly.type
_entity_poly.pdbx_seq_one_letter_code
_entity_poly.pdbx_strand_id
1 'polypeptide(L)'
;DQLRYYLGVALQKPVEKLPLDEPLVSRIRGELEQIIPSQRAYGLLTLRASVSNLPNLIITTAVGSDFDKIFTIGDQANTIPALYTRSGYKEVFLPNYEKISEEVARDNNDIGLKNNSDETQTADQINHI
;
A
#
# COMPACT_ATOMS: atom_id res chain seq x y z
N ASP A 1 -40.47 -7.08 -25.37
CA ASP A 1 -41.00 -5.79 -24.86
C ASP A 1 -41.05 -5.66 -23.34
N GLN A 2 -41.50 -6.67 -22.59
CA GLN A 2 -41.59 -6.58 -21.11
C GLN A 2 -40.26 -6.29 -20.41
N LEU A 3 -39.15 -6.85 -20.90
CA LEU A 3 -37.80 -6.63 -20.32
C LEU A 3 -37.35 -5.16 -20.41
N ARG A 4 -37.69 -4.48 -21.51
CA ARG A 4 -37.39 -3.06 -21.71
C ARG A 4 -38.24 -2.17 -20.81
N TYR A 5 -39.49 -2.58 -20.57
CA TYR A 5 -40.40 -1.91 -19.65
C TYR A 5 -39.89 -1.99 -18.21
N TYR A 6 -39.53 -3.18 -17.71
CA TYR A 6 -39.00 -3.33 -16.34
C TYR A 6 -37.65 -2.65 -16.14
N LEU A 7 -36.77 -2.65 -17.15
CA LEU A 7 -35.49 -1.92 -17.08
C LEU A 7 -35.72 -0.40 -17.00
N GLY A 8 -36.69 0.14 -17.76
CA GLY A 8 -37.06 1.55 -17.68
C GLY A 8 -37.63 1.96 -16.32
N VAL A 9 -38.46 1.09 -15.71
CA VAL A 9 -39.01 1.31 -14.36
C VAL A 9 -37.92 1.21 -13.28
N ALA A 10 -36.98 0.29 -13.42
CA ALA A 10 -35.86 0.14 -12.49
C ALA A 10 -34.90 1.33 -12.53
N LEU A 11 -34.63 1.88 -13.72
CA LEU A 11 -33.78 3.06 -13.89
C LEU A 11 -34.43 4.38 -13.44
N GLN A 12 -35.77 4.42 -13.38
CA GLN A 12 -36.53 5.58 -12.89
C GLN A 12 -36.58 5.67 -11.36
N LYS A 13 -36.29 4.58 -10.64
CA LYS A 13 -36.17 4.63 -9.18
C LYS A 13 -34.76 5.13 -8.83
N PRO A 14 -34.60 6.35 -8.29
CA PRO A 14 -33.31 6.76 -7.76
C PRO A 14 -32.89 5.75 -6.70
N VAL A 15 -31.67 5.23 -6.82
CA VAL A 15 -31.09 4.37 -5.79
C VAL A 15 -31.10 5.19 -4.50
N GLU A 16 -31.85 4.72 -3.51
CA GLU A 16 -31.86 5.31 -2.18
C GLU A 16 -30.43 5.27 -1.65
N LYS A 17 -29.84 6.45 -1.42
CA LYS A 17 -28.48 6.53 -0.88
C LYS A 17 -28.52 5.89 0.50
N LEU A 18 -27.80 4.78 0.67
CA LEU A 18 -27.61 4.22 2.00
C LEU A 18 -26.99 5.33 2.89
N PRO A 19 -27.52 5.55 4.10
CA PRO A 19 -26.89 6.47 5.03
C PRO A 19 -25.48 5.96 5.32
N LEU A 20 -24.49 6.84 5.17
CA LEU A 20 -23.13 6.54 5.54
C LEU A 20 -23.04 6.52 7.06
N ASP A 21 -22.35 5.53 7.62
CA ASP A 21 -22.04 5.49 9.06
C ASP A 21 -20.92 6.50 9.35
N GLU A 22 -21.30 7.78 9.51
CA GLU A 22 -20.38 8.89 9.74
C GLU A 22 -19.45 8.67 10.96
N PRO A 23 -19.92 8.12 12.10
CA PRO A 23 -19.04 7.74 13.21
C PRO A 23 -17.96 6.73 12.83
N LEU A 24 -18.33 5.66 12.11
CA LEU A 24 -17.37 4.66 11.67
C LEU A 24 -16.34 5.26 10.71
N VAL A 25 -16.80 6.03 9.72
CA VAL A 25 -15.92 6.67 8.74
C VAL A 25 -14.94 7.61 9.44
N SER A 26 -15.42 8.42 10.39
CA SER A 26 -14.57 9.36 11.14
C SER A 26 -13.51 8.64 11.98
N ARG A 27 -13.88 7.53 12.61
CA ARG A 27 -12.93 6.70 13.38
C ARG A 27 -11.85 6.11 12.48
N ILE A 28 -12.24 5.50 11.36
CA ILE A 28 -11.30 4.88 10.43
C ILE A 28 -10.38 5.94 9.80
N ARG A 29 -10.89 7.12 9.47
CA ARG A 29 -10.06 8.24 9.04
C ARG A 29 -9.02 8.57 10.12
N GLY A 30 -9.43 8.80 11.37
CA GLY A 30 -8.51 9.08 12.47
C GLY A 30 -7.45 8.00 12.71
N GLU A 31 -7.79 6.72 12.53
CA GLU A 31 -6.83 5.62 12.59
C GLU A 31 -5.82 5.67 11.41
N LEU A 32 -6.29 6.01 10.20
CA LEU A 32 -5.45 6.14 9.01
C LEU A 32 -4.55 7.38 9.05
N GLU A 33 -4.97 8.45 9.72
CA GLU A 33 -4.15 9.65 9.92
C GLU A 33 -2.89 9.36 10.75
N GLN A 34 -2.92 8.35 11.61
CA GLN A 34 -1.78 7.97 12.44
C GLN A 34 -0.70 7.19 11.67
N ILE A 35 -1.00 6.67 10.48
CA ILE A 35 -0.04 5.90 9.68
C ILE A 35 0.64 6.83 8.68
N ILE A 36 1.93 7.05 8.84
CA ILE A 36 2.70 7.89 7.92
C ILE A 36 2.66 7.32 6.49
N PRO A 37 2.61 8.16 5.44
CA PRO A 37 2.50 7.70 4.06
C PRO A 37 3.56 6.67 3.65
N SER A 38 4.79 6.82 4.14
CA SER A 38 5.89 5.88 3.87
C SER A 38 5.66 4.48 4.46
N GLN A 39 5.05 4.39 5.65
CA GLN A 39 4.68 3.11 6.26
C GLN A 39 3.59 2.41 5.46
N ARG A 40 2.60 3.16 4.95
CA ARG A 40 1.56 2.58 4.09
C ARG A 40 2.12 2.10 2.76
N ALA A 41 2.98 2.89 2.13
CA ALA A 41 3.68 2.49 0.91
C ALA A 41 4.47 1.18 1.13
N TYR A 42 5.17 1.08 2.25
CA TYR A 42 5.89 -0.14 2.63
C TYR A 42 4.95 -1.33 2.90
N GLY A 43 3.83 -1.11 3.59
CA GLY A 43 2.80 -2.13 3.81
C GLY A 43 2.22 -2.66 2.51
N LEU A 44 1.89 -1.79 1.55
CA LEU A 44 1.42 -2.19 0.23
C LEU A 44 2.48 -2.97 -0.55
N LEU A 45 3.74 -2.55 -0.47
CA LEU A 45 4.85 -3.26 -1.13
C LEU A 45 5.05 -4.67 -0.56
N THR A 46 5.03 -4.80 0.76
CA THR A 46 5.18 -6.10 1.43
C THR A 46 3.99 -7.01 1.14
N LEU A 47 2.77 -6.47 1.08
CA LEU A 47 1.58 -7.22 0.64
C LEU A 47 1.73 -7.71 -0.80
N ARG A 48 2.12 -6.84 -1.74
CA ARG A 48 2.36 -7.22 -3.15
C ARG A 48 3.47 -8.26 -3.29
N ALA A 49 4.48 -8.22 -2.43
CA ALA A 49 5.52 -9.24 -2.39
C ALA A 49 4.99 -10.58 -1.87
N SER A 50 4.13 -10.57 -0.85
CA SER A 50 3.55 -11.79 -0.27
C SER A 50 2.65 -12.57 -1.22
N VAL A 51 2.01 -11.88 -2.18
CA VAL A 51 1.19 -12.49 -3.24
C VAL A 51 2.00 -12.84 -4.48
N SER A 52 3.29 -12.50 -4.53
CA SER A 52 4.16 -12.87 -5.63
C SER A 52 4.54 -14.35 -5.55
N ASN A 53 4.78 -14.98 -6.70
CA ASN A 53 5.22 -16.39 -6.77
C ASN A 53 6.73 -16.56 -6.49
N LEU A 54 7.42 -15.52 -6.01
CA LEU A 54 8.84 -15.58 -5.76
C LEU A 54 9.13 -16.32 -4.44
N PRO A 55 9.97 -17.36 -4.47
CA PRO A 55 10.37 -18.04 -3.24
C PRO A 55 11.32 -17.16 -2.42
N ASN A 56 11.28 -17.33 -1.10
CA ASN A 56 12.32 -16.79 -0.23
C ASN A 56 13.66 -17.46 -0.55
N LEU A 57 14.74 -16.69 -0.40
CA LEU A 57 16.09 -17.17 -0.63
C LEU A 57 16.61 -17.91 0.61
N ILE A 58 16.89 -19.19 0.45
CA ILE A 58 17.52 -20.02 1.49
C ILE A 58 19.03 -20.00 1.25
N ILE A 59 19.81 -19.52 2.22
CA ILE A 59 21.26 -19.27 2.02
C ILE A 59 22.00 -20.57 1.68
N THR A 60 21.71 -21.66 2.38
CA THR A 60 22.35 -22.96 2.15
C THR A 60 22.06 -23.53 0.76
N THR A 61 20.89 -23.22 0.19
CA THR A 61 20.53 -23.63 -1.17
C THR A 61 21.27 -22.79 -2.22
N ALA A 62 21.53 -21.51 -1.91
CA ALA A 62 22.18 -20.58 -2.84
C ALA A 62 23.70 -20.70 -2.87
N VAL A 63 24.33 -20.97 -1.72
CA VAL A 63 25.80 -21.03 -1.58
C VAL A 63 26.33 -22.47 -1.59
N GLY A 64 25.44 -23.45 -1.38
CA GLY A 64 25.76 -24.88 -1.42
C GLY A 64 25.90 -25.50 -0.02
N SER A 65 25.90 -26.83 0.01
CA SER A 65 25.84 -27.64 1.25
C SER A 65 27.04 -27.50 2.18
N ASP A 66 28.16 -26.99 1.67
CA ASP A 66 29.37 -26.79 2.47
C ASP A 66 29.36 -25.48 3.26
N PHE A 67 28.37 -24.61 3.02
CA PHE A 67 28.24 -23.33 3.71
C PHE A 67 28.19 -23.49 5.24
N ASP A 68 27.37 -24.43 5.73
CA ASP A 68 27.18 -24.68 7.16
C ASP A 68 28.41 -25.33 7.83
N LYS A 69 29.39 -25.77 7.03
CA LYS A 69 30.67 -26.30 7.54
C LYS A 69 31.68 -25.20 7.83
N ILE A 70 31.52 -24.02 7.21
CA ILE A 70 32.48 -22.91 7.27
C ILE A 70 31.89 -21.74 8.07
N PHE A 71 30.59 -21.53 7.98
CA PHE A 71 29.89 -20.42 8.61
C PHE A 71 28.82 -20.92 9.58
N THR A 72 28.63 -20.19 10.68
CA THR A 72 27.49 -20.37 11.57
C THR A 72 26.54 -19.19 11.38
N ILE A 73 25.28 -19.48 11.06
CA ILE A 73 24.21 -18.48 10.95
C ILE A 73 23.36 -18.52 12.22
N GLY A 74 22.97 -17.37 12.75
CA GLY A 74 21.96 -17.32 13.82
C GLY A 74 20.59 -17.73 13.31
N ASP A 75 19.74 -18.32 14.15
CA ASP A 75 18.48 -18.98 13.77
C ASP A 75 17.56 -18.18 12.83
N GLN A 76 17.62 -16.85 12.86
CA GLN A 76 16.78 -15.95 12.06
C GLN A 76 17.36 -15.59 10.68
N ALA A 77 18.64 -15.88 10.41
CA ALA A 77 19.34 -15.37 9.23
C ALA A 77 19.45 -16.39 8.08
N ASN A 78 18.93 -17.61 8.21
CA ASN A 78 19.04 -18.64 7.17
C ASN A 78 18.12 -18.40 5.95
N THR A 79 17.10 -17.55 6.10
CA THR A 79 16.12 -17.27 5.04
C THR A 79 15.99 -15.76 4.83
N ILE A 80 16.17 -15.33 3.59
CA ILE A 80 16.00 -13.93 3.18
C ILE A 80 14.67 -13.83 2.42
N PRO A 81 13.73 -12.97 2.86
CA PRO A 81 12.46 -12.78 2.16
C PRO A 81 12.66 -12.38 0.69
N ALA A 82 11.82 -12.92 -0.19
CA ALA A 82 11.92 -12.74 -1.63
C ALA A 82 12.03 -11.27 -2.05
N LEU A 83 11.31 -10.37 -1.37
CA LEU A 83 11.30 -8.92 -1.60
C LEU A 83 12.70 -8.30 -1.57
N TYR A 84 13.60 -8.80 -0.72
CA TYR A 84 14.95 -8.24 -0.55
C TYR A 84 15.99 -8.88 -1.47
N THR A 85 15.57 -9.80 -2.35
CA THR A 85 16.45 -10.42 -3.34
C THR A 85 16.52 -9.61 -4.62
N ARG A 86 17.52 -9.88 -5.47
CA ARG A 86 17.61 -9.25 -6.80
C ARG A 86 16.36 -9.50 -7.66
N SER A 87 15.78 -10.70 -7.58
CA SER A 87 14.53 -11.04 -8.27
C SER A 87 13.35 -10.25 -7.69
N GLY A 88 13.25 -10.16 -6.36
CA GLY A 88 12.24 -9.31 -5.70
C GLY A 88 12.32 -7.85 -6.13
N TYR A 89 13.53 -7.29 -6.22
CA TYR A 89 13.71 -5.93 -6.73
C TYR A 89 13.20 -5.78 -8.17
N LYS A 90 13.55 -6.71 -9.07
CA LYS A 90 13.22 -6.63 -10.49
C LYS A 90 11.75 -6.91 -10.81
N GLU A 91 11.17 -7.89 -10.12
CA GLU A 91 9.87 -8.45 -10.48
C GLU A 91 8.75 -7.92 -9.57
N VAL A 92 9.07 -7.47 -8.36
CA VAL A 92 8.08 -6.92 -7.41
C VAL A 92 8.27 -5.42 -7.24
N PHE A 93 9.45 -4.95 -6.85
CA PHE A 93 9.62 -3.52 -6.53
C PHE A 93 9.53 -2.63 -7.78
N LEU A 94 10.38 -2.87 -8.78
CA LEU A 94 10.48 -2.04 -9.98
C LEU A 94 9.14 -1.86 -10.74
N PRO A 95 8.29 -2.89 -10.91
CA PRO A 95 7.01 -2.71 -11.61
C PRO A 95 5.93 -1.99 -10.77
N ASN A 96 6.15 -1.83 -9.47
CA ASN A 96 5.10 -1.41 -8.53
C ASN A 96 5.38 -0.09 -7.80
N TYR A 97 6.64 0.38 -7.70
CA TYR A 97 6.96 1.54 -6.86
C TYR A 97 6.17 2.81 -7.21
N GLU A 98 6.00 3.14 -8.50
CA GLU A 98 5.21 4.31 -8.93
C GLU A 98 3.74 4.13 -8.58
N LYS A 99 3.16 2.96 -8.90
CA LYS A 99 1.76 2.65 -8.62
C LYS A 99 1.44 2.72 -7.13
N ILE A 100 2.36 2.26 -6.27
CA ILE A 100 2.19 2.34 -4.81
C ILE A 100 2.25 3.80 -4.36
N SER A 101 3.18 4.59 -4.90
CA SER A 101 3.27 6.02 -4.59
C SER A 101 1.99 6.76 -5.00
N GLU A 102 1.45 6.48 -6.18
CA GLU A 102 0.21 7.07 -6.69
C GLU A 102 -1.02 6.62 -5.90
N GLU A 103 -1.07 5.37 -5.46
CA GLU A 103 -2.12 4.84 -4.59
C GLU A 103 -2.10 5.56 -3.24
N VAL A 104 -0.95 5.63 -2.58
CA VAL A 104 -0.80 6.32 -1.28
C VAL A 104 -1.11 7.82 -1.38
N ALA A 105 -0.73 8.47 -2.48
CA ALA A 105 -1.05 9.88 -2.72
C ALA A 105 -2.54 10.12 -2.94
N ARG A 106 -3.22 9.22 -3.67
CA ARG A 106 -4.68 9.27 -3.84
C ARG A 106 -5.41 9.02 -2.52
N ASP A 107 -4.99 8.01 -1.76
CA ASP A 107 -5.57 7.69 -0.46
C ASP A 107 -5.46 8.88 0.50
N ASN A 108 -4.29 9.56 0.53
CA ASN A 108 -4.12 10.78 1.32
C ASN A 108 -5.15 11.85 0.96
N ASN A 109 -5.35 12.09 -0.34
CA ASN A 109 -6.31 13.07 -0.82
C ASN A 109 -7.75 12.67 -0.43
N ASP A 110 -8.12 11.41 -0.62
CA ASP A 110 -9.48 10.90 -0.34
C ASP A 110 -9.82 10.91 1.16
N ILE A 111 -8.81 10.71 2.02
CA ILE A 111 -8.95 10.75 3.49
C ILE A 111 -8.93 12.20 4.01
N GLY A 112 -8.48 13.16 3.19
CA GLY A 112 -8.35 14.57 3.59
C GLY A 112 -7.09 14.84 4.43
N LEU A 113 -6.09 13.96 4.33
CA LEU A 113 -4.79 14.17 4.97
C LEU A 113 -4.08 15.33 4.29
N LYS A 114 -3.84 16.42 5.04
CA LYS A 114 -3.08 17.56 4.53
C LYS A 114 -1.69 17.10 4.10
N ASN A 115 -1.31 17.44 2.88
CA ASN A 115 0.06 17.23 2.45
C ASN A 115 0.94 18.25 3.19
N ASN A 116 2.07 17.83 3.74
CA ASN A 116 3.03 18.72 4.42
C ASN A 116 3.54 19.88 3.52
N SER A 117 3.22 19.86 2.22
CA SER A 117 3.42 20.98 1.29
C SER A 117 2.60 22.23 1.65
N ASP A 118 1.51 22.07 2.41
CA ASP A 118 0.64 23.18 2.81
C ASP A 118 1.23 23.99 3.97
N GLU A 119 2.18 23.46 4.73
CA GLU A 119 2.83 24.16 5.84
C GLU A 119 3.93 25.13 5.35
N THR A 120 4.58 24.82 4.22
CA THR A 120 5.67 25.65 3.67
C THR A 120 5.16 26.97 3.09
N GLN A 121 3.89 27.06 2.67
CA GLN A 121 3.33 28.30 2.12
C GLN A 121 2.93 29.32 3.20
N THR A 122 2.68 28.87 4.43
CA THR A 122 2.38 29.77 5.57
C THR A 122 3.63 30.39 6.20
N ALA A 123 4.81 29.77 6.06
CA ALA A 123 6.05 30.31 6.61
C ALA A 123 6.62 31.50 5.80
N ASP A 124 6.39 31.53 4.49
CA ASP A 124 6.86 32.62 3.61
C ASP A 124 5.96 33.88 3.65
N GLN A 125 4.74 33.79 4.20
CA GLN A 125 3.85 34.96 4.35
C GLN A 125 4.06 35.74 5.65
N ILE A 126 4.80 35.19 6.63
CA ILE A 126 5.03 35.86 7.93
C ILE A 126 6.30 36.73 7.90
N ASN A 127 7.18 36.57 6.91
CA ASN A 127 8.44 37.32 6.82
C ASN A 127 8.38 38.64 6.02
N HIS A 128 7.19 39.17 5.74
CA HIS A 128 6.99 40.44 5.01
C HIS A 128 6.07 41.44 5.73
N ILE A 129 6.09 41.47 7.06
CA ILE A 129 5.52 42.58 7.87
C ILE A 129 6.63 43.23 8.69
#